data_AF-A0A3C1DIK4-F1
#
_entry.id   AF-A0A3C1DIK4-F1
#
_cell.length_a   1.000
_cell.length_b   1.000
_cell.length_c   1.000
_cell.angle_alpha   90.00
_cell.angle_beta   90.00
_cell.angle_gamma   90.00
#
_symmetry.space_group_name_H-M   'P 1'
#
loop_
_entity.id
_entity.type
_entity.pdbx_description
1 polymer ?
#
loop_
_entity_poly.entity_id
_entity_poly.type
_entity_poly.pdbx_seq_one_letter_code
_entity_poly.pdbx_strand_id
1 'polypeptide(L)'
;MSKLLNFSDKEKKTVEVTSGERTPEQNRAVGGAARSQHLQNNAADIRIGGYSKTTTADAAHASGEFNRVNEYPDGRGVHVDLKDDGTQGRFDNWQRRDEE
;
A
#
# COMPACT_ATOMS: atom_id res chain seq x y z
N MET A 1 8.33 9.96 0.89
CA MET A 1 8.88 9.75 2.26
C MET A 1 8.08 10.50 3.34
N SER A 2 7.70 11.77 3.14
CA SER A 2 6.90 12.53 4.13
C SER A 2 5.57 11.87 4.51
N LYS A 3 4.87 11.25 3.56
CA LYS A 3 3.57 10.60 3.79
C LYS A 3 3.59 9.47 4.82
N LEU A 4 4.58 8.58 4.73
CA LEU A 4 4.73 7.47 5.68
C LEU A 4 5.11 7.96 7.08
N LEU A 5 5.97 8.98 7.17
CA LEU A 5 6.33 9.60 8.45
C LEU A 5 5.13 10.32 9.08
N ASN A 6 4.41 11.14 8.31
CA ASN A 6 3.18 11.80 8.76
C ASN A 6 2.14 10.79 9.25
N PHE A 7 2.00 9.67 8.54
CA PHE A 7 1.09 8.60 8.95
C PHE A 7 1.54 7.95 10.27
N SER A 8 2.84 7.64 10.41
CA SER A 8 3.41 7.10 11.65
C SER A 8 3.20 8.05 12.84
N ASP A 9 3.41 9.35 12.63
CA ASP A 9 3.21 10.39 13.65
C ASP A 9 1.74 10.54 14.05
N LYS A 10 0.81 10.51 13.09
CA LYS A 10 -0.65 10.55 13.33
C LYS A 10 -1.11 9.35 14.17
N GLU A 11 -0.64 8.15 13.83
CA GLU A 11 -0.99 6.92 14.56
C GLU A 11 -0.23 6.77 15.88
N LYS A 12 0.83 7.56 16.10
CA LYS A 12 1.75 7.44 17.25
C LYS A 12 2.29 6.01 17.39
N LYS A 13 2.54 5.37 16.25
CA LYS A 13 3.00 3.98 16.14
C LYS A 13 4.00 3.84 15.02
N THR A 14 4.93 2.90 15.17
CA THR A 14 5.86 2.54 14.10
C THR A 14 5.10 1.89 12.95
N VAL A 15 5.22 2.49 11.76
CA VAL A 15 4.75 1.92 10.50
C VAL A 15 5.90 1.11 9.90
N GLU A 16 5.74 -0.21 9.88
CA GLU A 16 6.68 -1.12 9.24
C GLU A 16 6.43 -1.12 7.72
N VAL A 17 7.45 -0.81 6.94
CA VAL A 17 7.41 -0.91 5.47
C VAL A 17 8.04 -2.23 5.06
N THR A 18 7.23 -3.15 4.52
CA THR A 18 7.69 -4.48 4.11
C THR A 18 8.05 -4.57 2.62
N SER A 19 7.60 -3.60 1.82
CA SER A 19 8.03 -3.41 0.43
C SER A 19 7.89 -1.95 0.05
N GLY A 20 8.88 -1.41 -0.65
CA GLY A 20 8.83 -0.08 -1.26
C GLY A 20 8.91 -0.18 -2.78
N GLU A 21 9.79 0.60 -3.39
CA GLU A 21 10.12 0.51 -4.82
C GLU A 21 10.63 -0.89 -5.21
N ARG A 22 10.28 -1.34 -6.41
CA ARG A 22 10.73 -2.61 -7.00
C ARG A 22 11.29 -2.36 -8.39
N THR A 23 12.33 -3.12 -8.76
CA THR A 23 12.71 -3.26 -10.18
C THR A 23 11.68 -4.12 -10.93
N PRO A 24 11.65 -4.08 -12.27
CA PRO A 24 10.81 -4.98 -13.07
C PRO A 24 11.02 -6.47 -12.74
N GLU A 25 12.26 -6.89 -12.50
CA GLU A 25 12.61 -8.26 -12.12
C GLU A 25 12.04 -8.62 -10.75
N GLN A 26 12.23 -7.75 -9.76
CA GLN A 26 11.69 -7.94 -8.41
C GLN A 26 10.17 -8.00 -8.42
N ASN A 27 9.50 -7.10 -9.17
CA ASN A 27 8.05 -7.09 -9.29
C ASN A 27 7.53 -8.37 -9.95
N ARG A 28 8.20 -8.86 -11.00
CA ARG A 28 7.86 -10.14 -11.66
C ARG A 28 8.06 -11.34 -10.73
N ALA A 29 9.14 -11.36 -9.96
CA ALA A 29 9.46 -12.45 -9.04
C ALA A 29 8.39 -12.65 -7.96
N VAL A 30 7.71 -11.58 -7.54
CA VAL A 30 6.60 -11.63 -6.57
C VAL A 30 5.22 -11.71 -7.23
N GLY A 31 5.16 -11.92 -8.55
CA GLY A 31 3.90 -11.97 -9.31
C GLY A 31 3.15 -10.64 -9.34
N GLY A 32 3.85 -9.51 -9.24
CA GLY A 32 3.28 -8.18 -9.29
C GLY A 32 2.69 -7.82 -10.65
N ALA A 33 1.69 -6.95 -10.67
CA ALA A 33 1.06 -6.48 -11.90
C ALA A 33 2.05 -5.71 -12.80
N ALA A 34 1.85 -5.76 -14.12
CA ALA A 34 2.72 -5.08 -15.09
C ALA A 34 2.77 -3.56 -14.88
N ARG A 35 1.65 -2.95 -14.49
CA ARG A 35 1.51 -1.52 -14.17
C ARG A 35 1.48 -1.25 -12.66
N SER A 36 2.25 -2.04 -11.90
CA SER A 36 2.37 -1.91 -10.45
C SER A 36 2.93 -0.55 -10.04
N GLN A 37 2.37 0.03 -8.98
CA GLN A 37 2.85 1.30 -8.44
C GLN A 37 4.19 1.19 -7.71
N HIS A 38 4.58 -0.02 -7.30
CA HIS A 38 5.95 -0.25 -6.83
C HIS A 38 7.01 0.01 -7.90
N LEU A 39 6.66 -0.04 -9.19
CA LEU A 39 7.56 0.31 -10.30
C LEU A 39 7.65 1.83 -10.55
N GLN A 40 6.75 2.61 -9.94
CA GLN A 40 6.62 4.06 -10.17
C GLN A 40 7.11 4.88 -8.98
N ASN A 41 7.75 4.24 -8.00
CA ASN A 41 8.25 4.87 -6.76
C ASN A 41 7.18 5.68 -5.99
N ASN A 42 5.93 5.23 -6.02
CA ASN A 42 4.80 5.90 -5.38
C ASN A 42 3.91 4.94 -4.56
N ALA A 43 4.42 3.76 -4.22
CA ALA A 43 3.72 2.76 -3.41
C ALA A 43 4.59 2.15 -2.32
N ALA A 44 3.93 1.67 -1.27
CA ALA A 44 4.52 0.89 -0.20
C ALA A 44 3.54 -0.17 0.31
N ASP A 45 4.07 -1.31 0.74
CA ASP A 45 3.33 -2.29 1.51
C ASP A 45 3.70 -2.13 2.98
N ILE A 46 2.69 -1.99 3.84
CA ILE A 46 2.86 -1.59 5.24
C ILE A 46 2.14 -2.52 6.22
N ARG A 47 2.64 -2.51 7.45
CA ARG A 47 2.04 -3.12 8.65
C ARG A 47 2.25 -2.22 9.87
N ILE A 48 1.39 -2.36 10.87
CA ILE A 48 1.57 -1.73 12.19
C ILE A 48 1.50 -2.82 13.25
N GLY A 49 2.50 -2.88 14.14
CA GLY A 49 2.54 -3.84 15.23
C GLY A 49 1.31 -3.74 16.13
N GLY A 50 0.63 -4.87 16.33
CA GLY A 50 -0.61 -4.95 17.12
C GLY A 50 -1.88 -4.52 16.39
N TYR A 51 -1.80 -4.08 15.13
CA TYR A 51 -2.97 -3.87 14.28
C TYR A 51 -3.26 -5.11 13.44
N SER A 52 -4.55 -5.38 13.24
CA SER A 52 -4.95 -6.26 12.15
C SER A 52 -4.67 -5.58 10.80
N LYS A 53 -4.67 -6.36 9.71
CA LYS A 53 -4.60 -5.80 8.35
C LYS A 53 -5.70 -4.76 8.12
N THR A 54 -6.92 -5.04 8.58
CA THR A 54 -8.06 -4.15 8.43
C THR A 54 -7.93 -2.88 9.24
N THR A 55 -7.50 -2.98 10.49
CA THR A 55 -7.18 -1.80 11.32
C THR A 55 -6.09 -0.95 10.68
N THR A 56 -5.06 -1.58 10.10
CA THR A 56 -3.98 -0.87 9.39
C THR A 56 -4.52 -0.14 8.16
N ALA A 57 -5.39 -0.77 7.38
CA ALA A 57 -5.95 -0.19 6.17
C ALA A 57 -6.92 0.95 6.47
N ASP A 58 -7.77 0.81 7.49
CA ASP A 58 -8.69 1.85 7.91
C ASP A 58 -7.94 3.07 8.45
N ALA A 59 -6.90 2.85 9.26
CA ALA A 59 -6.02 3.92 9.75
C ALA A 59 -5.30 4.63 8.59
N ALA A 60 -4.72 3.87 7.65
CA ALA A 60 -4.05 4.44 6.50
C ALA A 60 -5.01 5.29 5.64
N HIS A 61 -6.25 4.82 5.44
CA HIS A 61 -7.25 5.58 4.68
C HIS A 61 -7.69 6.85 5.43
N ALA A 62 -8.01 6.72 6.71
CA ALA A 62 -8.43 7.84 7.56
C ALA A 62 -7.35 8.92 7.71
N SER A 63 -6.07 8.55 7.56
CA SER A 63 -4.96 9.50 7.64
C SER A 63 -4.99 10.58 6.55
N GLY A 64 -5.62 10.30 5.40
CA GLY A 64 -5.61 11.17 4.22
C GLY A 64 -4.23 11.32 3.56
N GLU A 65 -3.23 10.52 3.93
CA GLU A 65 -1.88 10.61 3.37
C GLU A 65 -1.71 9.86 2.03
N PHE A 66 -2.61 8.91 1.74
CA PHE A 66 -2.55 8.03 0.58
C PHE A 66 -3.82 8.16 -0.27
N ASN A 67 -3.66 8.09 -1.59
CA ASN A 67 -4.78 8.17 -2.52
C ASN A 67 -5.55 6.85 -2.58
N ARG A 68 -4.82 5.73 -2.49
CA ARG A 68 -5.40 4.38 -2.50
C ARG A 68 -4.84 3.53 -1.38
N VAL A 69 -5.72 2.77 -0.74
CA VAL A 69 -5.40 1.81 0.30
C VAL A 69 -6.06 0.48 -0.04
N ASN A 70 -5.26 -0.56 -0.22
CA ASN A 70 -5.69 -1.87 -0.70
C ASN A 70 -5.28 -2.93 0.32
N GLU A 71 -6.24 -3.71 0.82
CA GLU A 71 -5.92 -4.91 1.59
C GLU A 71 -5.59 -6.07 0.66
N TYR A 72 -4.46 -6.72 0.91
CA TYR A 72 -4.15 -7.96 0.20
C TYR A 72 -4.97 -9.12 0.77
N PRO A 73 -5.69 -9.90 -0.06
CA PRO A 73 -6.50 -11.02 0.43
C PRO A 73 -5.65 -12.15 1.02
N ASP A 74 -4.38 -12.27 0.63
CA ASP A 74 -3.44 -13.33 1.03
C ASP A 74 -2.55 -13.00 2.25
N GLY A 75 -2.88 -11.95 3.00
CA GLY A 75 -2.16 -11.62 4.25
C GLY A 75 -0.81 -10.93 4.07
N ARG A 76 -0.45 -10.53 2.83
CA ARG A 76 0.75 -9.73 2.54
C ARG A 76 0.77 -8.34 3.18
N GLY A 77 -0.33 -7.90 3.79
CA GLY A 77 -0.47 -6.65 4.52
C GLY A 77 -1.39 -5.68 3.79
N VAL A 78 -1.07 -4.40 3.91
CA VAL A 78 -1.82 -3.30 3.29
C VAL A 78 -0.92 -2.62 2.28
N HIS A 79 -1.41 -2.47 1.05
CA HIS A 79 -0.77 -1.67 0.02
C HIS A 79 -1.30 -0.25 0.06
N VAL A 80 -0.41 0.74 0.04
CA VAL A 80 -0.75 2.17 -0.06
C VAL A 80 -0.04 2.78 -1.24
N ASP A 81 -0.71 3.64 -2.00
CA ASP A 81 -0.11 4.34 -3.12
C ASP A 81 -0.67 5.76 -3.34
N LEU A 82 0.06 6.54 -4.13
CA LEU A 82 -0.25 7.93 -4.48
C LEU A 82 -0.74 8.08 -5.93
N LYS A 83 -1.26 7.01 -6.56
CA LYS A 83 -1.82 7.13 -7.91
C LYS A 83 -2.97 8.12 -7.88
N ASP A 84 -2.98 9.04 -8.85
CA ASP A 84 -4.09 9.96 -9.06
C ASP A 84 -4.64 9.79 -10.47
N ASP A 85 -5.52 8.79 -10.63
CA ASP A 85 -6.20 8.47 -11.88
C ASP A 85 -7.73 8.55 -11.75
N GLY A 86 -8.21 9.26 -10.73
CA GLY A 86 -9.63 9.33 -10.37
C GLY A 86 -10.16 8.12 -9.59
N THR A 87 -9.38 7.05 -9.41
CA THR A 87 -9.76 5.93 -8.54
C THR A 87 -9.08 6.08 -7.18
N GLN A 88 -9.71 6.79 -6.25
CA GLN A 88 -9.17 7.00 -4.89
C GLN A 88 -10.06 6.30 -3.86
N GLY A 89 -9.47 5.82 -2.76
CA GLY A 89 -10.24 5.22 -1.66
C GLY A 89 -9.62 3.98 -1.03
N ARG A 90 -10.48 3.25 -0.31
CA ARG A 90 -10.14 2.10 0.52
C ARG A 90 -10.83 0.85 -0.01
N PHE A 91 -10.04 -0.16 -0.34
CA PHE A 91 -10.46 -1.39 -1.01
C PHE A 91 -10.02 -2.62 -0.21
N ASP A 92 -10.93 -3.56 0.02
CA ASP A 92 -10.74 -4.74 0.90
C ASP A 92 -10.42 -6.03 0.14
N ASN A 93 -10.70 -6.06 -1.17
CA ASN A 93 -10.50 -7.23 -2.02
C ASN A 93 -9.70 -6.86 -3.27
N TRP A 94 -8.46 -6.40 -3.08
CA TRP A 94 -7.62 -6.07 -4.22
C TRP A 94 -7.31 -7.35 -5.00
N GLN A 95 -7.80 -7.38 -6.24
CA GLN A 95 -7.47 -8.41 -7.21
C GLN A 95 -6.49 -7.84 -8.22
N ARG A 96 -5.54 -8.68 -8.62
CA ARG A 96 -4.65 -8.37 -9.73
C ARG A 96 -5.53 -8.09 -10.94
N ARG A 97 -5.50 -6.84 -11.43
CA ARG A 97 -6.07 -6.51 -12.73
C ARG A 97 -4.98 -6.75 -13.75
N ASP A 98 -5.11 -7.88 -14.41
CA ASP A 98 -4.35 -8.26 -15.59
C ASP A 98 -4.91 -7.46 -16.76
N GLU A 99 -4.85 -6.13 -16.71
CA GLU A 99 -5.16 -5.33 -17.88
C GLU A 99 -3.90 -5.30 -18.76
N GLU A 100 -4.08 -5.83 -19.97
CA GLU A 100 -3.11 -6.06 -21.05
C GLU A 100 -2.18 -4.87 -21.35
#